data_AF-E9GMG3-F1
#
_entry.id   AF-E9GMG3-F1
#
_cell.length_a   1.000
_cell.length_b   1.000
_cell.length_c   1.000
_cell.angle_alpha   90.00
_cell.angle_beta   90.00
_cell.angle_gamma   90.00
#
_symmetry.space_group_name_H-M   'P 1'
#
loop_
_entity.id
_entity.type
_entity.pdbx_description
1 polymer ?
#
loop_
_entity_poly.entity_id
_entity_poly.type
_entity_poly.pdbx_seq_one_letter_code
_entity_poly.pdbx_strand_id
1 'polypeptide(L)'
;MTRKMELPGKAVRKSSYWNRQIFYACCVLVLMAAAFAALYCGVLYGLKDDTELTPENNVTSSAENGIPMSPQSVEINPPTPPQPMSNSTTNADAENVPYVTESIPAPTSSSKEMSGSQCVPRNLAFCNNTLNYTETVYPNLSGDLSEDDFVRSWAFLQTVIDSYCHPLIEQFVCQAAQPECRPNDKMPIGPCRQLCLEVAKACDPHIWSILEKEKMMFNCEQYAMVDDLNLCFSSMPITPSYVNAKM
;
A
#
# COMPACT_ATOMS: atom_id res chain seq x y z
N MET A 1 -35.79 -38.73 -11.10
CA MET A 1 -35.90 -37.32 -11.55
C MET A 1 -35.26 -36.42 -10.49
N THR A 2 -33.94 -36.21 -10.57
CA THR A 2 -33.21 -35.30 -9.68
C THR A 2 -33.13 -33.93 -10.36
N ARG A 3 -33.84 -32.93 -9.82
CA ARG A 3 -33.71 -31.54 -10.29
C ARG A 3 -32.37 -30.99 -9.79
N LYS A 4 -31.48 -30.60 -10.71
CA LYS A 4 -30.35 -29.72 -10.41
C LYS A 4 -30.93 -28.37 -9.96
N MET A 5 -30.57 -27.94 -8.75
CA MET A 5 -30.75 -26.55 -8.32
C MET A 5 -29.56 -25.77 -8.87
N GLU A 6 -29.78 -25.01 -9.94
CA GLU A 6 -28.84 -23.98 -10.39
C GLU A 6 -28.86 -22.82 -9.39
N LEU A 7 -27.70 -22.56 -8.78
CA LEU A 7 -27.47 -21.38 -7.95
C LEU A 7 -27.46 -20.13 -8.84
N PRO A 8 -28.15 -19.04 -8.45
CA PRO A 8 -28.16 -17.81 -9.24
C PRO A 8 -26.75 -17.18 -9.23
N GLY A 9 -26.23 -16.91 -10.43
CA GLY A 9 -24.97 -16.20 -10.61
C GLY A 9 -24.99 -14.87 -9.88
N LYS A 10 -24.02 -14.66 -8.98
CA LYS A 10 -23.85 -13.39 -8.26
C LYS A 10 -23.50 -12.31 -9.27
N ALA A 11 -24.41 -11.34 -9.46
CA ALA A 11 -24.12 -10.12 -10.19
C ALA A 11 -23.04 -9.33 -9.44
N VAL A 12 -21.86 -9.22 -10.05
CA VAL A 12 -20.76 -8.38 -9.56
C VAL A 12 -21.20 -6.92 -9.68
N ARG A 13 -21.56 -6.28 -8.56
CA ARG A 13 -21.73 -4.82 -8.53
C ARG A 13 -20.33 -4.21 -8.69
N LYS A 14 -19.99 -3.75 -9.89
CA LYS A 14 -18.80 -2.92 -10.08
C LYS A 14 -18.95 -1.67 -9.23
N SER A 15 -18.01 -1.46 -8.32
CA SER A 15 -17.95 -0.31 -7.42
C SER A 15 -18.01 0.98 -8.23
N SER A 16 -18.77 1.97 -7.74
CA SER A 16 -18.91 3.33 -8.30
C SER A 16 -17.55 3.99 -8.60
N TYR A 17 -16.52 3.59 -7.87
CA TYR A 17 -15.13 4.03 -8.05
C TYR A 17 -14.55 3.67 -9.43
N TRP A 18 -14.84 2.48 -9.96
CA TRP A 18 -14.37 2.07 -11.29
C TRP A 18 -14.96 2.94 -12.41
N ASN A 19 -16.23 3.33 -12.28
CA ASN A 19 -16.86 4.25 -13.24
C ASN A 19 -16.21 5.64 -13.19
N ARG A 20 -15.86 6.10 -12.00
CA ARG A 20 -15.18 7.39 -11.79
C ARG A 20 -13.75 7.36 -12.33
N GLN A 21 -13.02 6.26 -12.17
CA GLN A 21 -11.67 6.12 -12.72
C GLN A 21 -11.65 5.98 -14.25
N ILE A 22 -12.61 5.25 -14.83
CA ILE A 22 -12.79 5.20 -16.29
C ILE A 22 -13.11 6.59 -16.83
N PHE A 23 -13.97 7.35 -16.15
CA PHE A 23 -14.29 8.71 -16.54
C PHE A 23 -13.06 9.62 -16.56
N TYR A 24 -12.23 9.60 -15.50
CA TYR A 24 -10.99 10.37 -15.47
C TYR A 24 -10.00 9.95 -16.55
N ALA A 25 -9.82 8.65 -16.77
CA ALA A 25 -8.95 8.14 -17.84
C ALA A 25 -9.43 8.60 -19.22
N CYS A 26 -10.74 8.55 -19.50
CA CYS A 26 -11.32 9.06 -20.73
C CYS A 26 -11.11 10.58 -20.89
N CYS A 27 -11.33 11.37 -19.84
CA CYS A 27 -11.08 12.82 -19.88
C CYS A 27 -9.62 13.15 -20.18
N VAL A 28 -8.66 12.48 -19.53
CA VAL A 28 -7.23 12.68 -19.78
C VAL A 28 -6.88 12.34 -21.21
N LEU A 29 -7.36 11.22 -21.74
CA LEU A 29 -7.10 10.83 -23.14
C LEU A 29 -7.65 11.85 -24.15
N VAL A 30 -8.84 12.40 -23.92
CA VAL A 30 -9.43 13.44 -24.78
C VAL A 30 -8.60 14.72 -24.75
N LEU A 31 -8.16 15.15 -23.57
CA LEU A 31 -7.32 16.35 -23.43
C LEU A 31 -5.96 16.18 -24.11
N MET A 32 -5.34 15.01 -23.97
CA MET A 32 -4.08 14.70 -24.65
C MET A 32 -4.26 14.68 -26.16
N ALA A 33 -5.33 14.05 -26.67
CA ALA A 33 -5.63 14.03 -28.10
C ALA A 33 -5.86 15.45 -28.66
N ALA A 34 -6.55 16.32 -27.93
CA ALA A 34 -6.75 17.72 -28.32
C ALA A 34 -5.43 18.50 -28.36
N ALA A 35 -4.54 18.29 -27.39
CA ALA A 35 -3.22 18.91 -27.38
C ALA A 35 -2.36 18.44 -28.55
N PHE A 36 -2.34 17.13 -28.84
CA PHE A 36 -1.65 16.57 -30.00
C PHE A 36 -2.21 17.12 -31.31
N ALA A 37 -3.54 17.24 -31.44
CA ALA A 37 -4.17 17.83 -32.61
C ALA A 37 -3.79 19.31 -32.77
N ALA A 38 -3.76 20.09 -31.69
CA ALA A 38 -3.35 21.50 -31.72
C ALA A 38 -1.87 21.65 -32.13
N LEU A 39 -0.98 20.81 -31.61
CA LEU A 39 0.44 20.80 -32.00
C LEU A 39 0.62 20.37 -33.47
N TYR A 40 -0.09 19.32 -33.90
CA TYR A 40 -0.03 18.84 -35.27
C TYR A 40 -0.56 19.89 -36.26
N CYS A 41 -1.69 20.53 -35.95
CA CYS A 41 -2.22 21.63 -36.74
C CYS A 41 -1.31 22.86 -36.71
N GLY A 42 -0.72 23.21 -35.57
CA GLY A 42 0.21 24.33 -35.47
C GLY A 42 1.49 24.12 -36.30
N VAL A 43 1.97 22.88 -36.41
CA VAL A 43 3.12 22.50 -37.25
C VAL A 43 2.75 22.49 -38.74
N LEU A 44 1.55 22.00 -39.09
CA LEU A 44 1.09 21.96 -40.49
C LEU A 44 0.68 23.33 -41.04
N TYR A 45 0.09 24.19 -40.21
CA TYR A 45 -0.43 25.50 -40.59
C TYR A 45 0.44 26.62 -40.02
N GLY A 46 1.77 26.41 -40.00
CA GLY A 46 2.78 27.30 -39.41
C GLY A 46 2.34 28.76 -39.37
N LEU A 47 2.33 29.33 -38.16
CA LEU A 47 1.89 30.69 -37.84
C LEU A 47 2.20 31.66 -38.98
N LYS A 48 1.16 31.97 -39.76
CA LYS A 48 1.19 33.01 -40.77
C LYS A 48 1.19 34.34 -40.01
N ASP A 49 2.39 34.81 -39.66
CA ASP A 49 2.58 36.15 -39.14
C ASP A 49 2.46 37.12 -40.32
N ASP A 50 1.23 37.54 -40.62
CA ASP A 50 0.97 38.58 -41.62
C ASP A 50 1.33 39.96 -41.01
N THR A 51 2.62 40.23 -40.86
CA THR A 51 3.12 41.58 -40.62
C THR A 51 3.95 42.02 -41.83
N GLU A 52 3.24 42.46 -42.88
CA GLU A 52 3.81 43.10 -44.06
C GLU A 52 4.08 44.58 -43.77
N LEU A 53 5.36 44.96 -43.69
CA LEU A 53 5.88 46.28 -44.07
C LEU A 53 7.35 46.13 -44.51
N THR A 54 7.56 46.29 -45.82
CA THR A 54 8.82 46.34 -46.56
C THR A 54 9.68 47.58 -46.21
N PRO A 55 10.85 47.80 -46.84
CA PRO A 55 12.05 46.94 -46.95
C PRO A 55 13.33 47.74 -46.61
N GLU A 56 14.35 47.13 -46.01
CA GLU A 56 15.73 47.61 -46.20
C GLU A 56 16.71 46.44 -46.39
N ASN A 57 17.10 46.29 -47.65
CA ASN A 57 18.46 46.24 -48.16
C ASN A 57 19.49 45.42 -47.37
N ASN A 58 20.21 44.61 -48.16
CA ASN A 58 21.66 44.46 -48.18
C ASN A 58 22.32 43.25 -47.42
N VAL A 59 22.85 42.37 -48.28
CA VAL A 59 24.24 41.85 -48.26
C VAL A 59 24.46 40.45 -47.66
N THR A 60 24.59 39.53 -48.63
CA THR A 60 25.61 38.48 -48.75
C THR A 60 25.24 37.07 -48.28
N SER A 61 25.01 36.26 -49.30
CA SER A 61 25.16 34.81 -49.32
C SER A 61 26.51 34.38 -48.74
N SER A 62 26.49 33.40 -47.86
CA SER A 62 27.52 32.37 -47.84
C SER A 62 26.89 31.08 -47.32
N ALA A 63 26.91 30.08 -48.19
CA ALA A 63 26.57 28.71 -47.88
C ALA A 63 27.60 28.16 -46.89
N GLU A 64 27.17 27.73 -45.70
CA GLU A 64 27.99 26.84 -44.88
C GLU A 64 27.80 25.42 -45.37
N ASN A 65 28.90 24.89 -45.91
CA ASN A 65 29.06 23.51 -46.31
C ASN A 65 28.95 22.60 -45.08
N GLY A 66 28.00 21.66 -45.12
CA GLY A 66 27.94 20.56 -44.17
C GLY A 66 29.14 19.63 -44.32
N ILE A 67 29.88 19.44 -43.23
CA ILE A 67 30.89 18.39 -43.09
C ILE A 67 30.19 17.17 -42.46
N PRO A 68 30.25 15.97 -43.05
CA PRO A 68 29.70 14.78 -42.43
C PRO A 68 30.64 14.31 -41.31
N MET A 69 30.16 14.31 -40.06
CA MET A 69 30.86 13.68 -38.94
C MET A 69 30.73 12.15 -39.09
N SER A 70 31.86 11.50 -39.34
CA SER A 70 32.01 10.05 -39.24
C SER A 70 31.90 9.62 -37.77
N PRO A 71 31.16 8.54 -37.44
CA PRO A 71 31.05 8.09 -36.06
C PRO A 71 32.34 7.36 -35.65
N GLN A 72 33.04 7.88 -34.63
CA GLN A 72 34.06 7.12 -33.94
C GLN A 72 33.40 6.07 -33.05
N SER A 73 33.76 4.81 -33.28
CA SER A 73 33.42 3.65 -32.45
C SER A 73 34.00 3.81 -31.05
N VAL A 74 33.14 3.99 -30.06
CA VAL A 74 33.50 3.89 -28.64
C VAL A 74 33.48 2.41 -28.25
N GLU A 75 34.63 1.89 -27.88
CA GLU A 75 34.80 0.51 -27.39
C GLU A 75 34.30 0.41 -25.95
N ILE A 76 33.14 -0.21 -25.76
CA ILE A 76 32.56 -0.46 -24.43
C ILE A 76 33.13 -1.78 -23.93
N ASN A 77 34.06 -1.73 -22.98
CA ASN A 77 34.53 -2.92 -22.26
C ASN A 77 33.38 -3.51 -21.41
N PRO A 78 33.20 -4.83 -21.36
CA PRO A 78 32.14 -5.47 -20.59
C PRO A 78 32.40 -5.39 -19.08
N PRO A 79 31.34 -5.32 -18.23
CA PRO A 79 31.48 -5.34 -16.79
C PRO A 79 31.89 -6.74 -16.29
N THR A 80 32.94 -6.79 -15.47
CA THR A 80 33.48 -7.98 -14.81
C THR A 80 32.47 -8.60 -13.83
N PRO A 81 32.35 -9.94 -13.74
CA PRO A 81 31.45 -10.59 -12.80
C PRO A 81 31.93 -10.46 -11.34
N PRO A 82 31.04 -10.30 -10.34
CA PRO A 82 31.42 -10.39 -8.94
C PRO A 82 31.78 -11.84 -8.58
N GLN A 83 32.98 -12.03 -8.02
CA GLN A 83 33.45 -13.30 -7.46
C GLN A 83 32.85 -13.53 -6.06
N PRO A 84 32.63 -14.80 -5.65
CA PRO A 84 32.09 -15.12 -4.34
C PRO A 84 33.18 -14.99 -3.26
N MET A 85 32.82 -14.39 -2.11
CA MET A 85 33.66 -14.44 -0.91
C MET A 85 33.55 -15.84 -0.29
N SER A 86 34.68 -16.53 -0.31
CA SER A 86 34.93 -17.80 0.37
C SER A 86 35.24 -17.52 1.84
N ASN A 87 34.45 -18.08 2.75
CA ASN A 87 34.74 -18.06 4.18
C ASN A 87 35.56 -19.31 4.51
N SER A 88 36.76 -19.16 5.07
CA SER A 88 37.40 -20.22 5.86
C SER A 88 38.47 -19.67 6.81
N THR A 89 38.29 -20.12 8.04
CA THR A 89 38.98 -19.91 9.32
C THR A 89 40.46 -20.31 9.34
N THR A 90 41.26 -19.64 10.18
CA THR A 90 42.35 -20.14 11.07
C THR A 90 43.09 -18.89 11.62
N ASN A 91 43.63 -18.77 12.83
CA ASN A 91 43.79 -19.64 14.00
C ASN A 91 44.01 -18.76 15.25
N ALA A 92 43.95 -19.43 16.40
CA ALA A 92 44.31 -19.04 17.77
C ALA A 92 45.50 -18.07 17.91
N ASP A 93 45.45 -17.22 18.94
CA ASP A 93 46.31 -17.34 20.14
C ASP A 93 45.99 -16.28 21.22
N ALA A 94 45.94 -16.75 22.49
CA ALA A 94 46.27 -16.12 23.79
C ALA A 94 45.65 -14.75 24.18
N GLU A 95 45.32 -14.34 25.41
CA GLU A 95 45.60 -14.80 26.77
C GLU A 95 44.64 -14.05 27.75
N ASN A 96 44.01 -14.79 28.67
CA ASN A 96 43.78 -14.51 30.11
C ASN A 96 43.37 -13.09 30.61
N VAL A 97 42.10 -12.88 31.02
CA VAL A 97 41.68 -11.86 32.02
C VAL A 97 40.45 -12.36 32.82
N PRO A 98 40.38 -12.19 34.16
CA PRO A 98 39.56 -13.00 35.06
C PRO A 98 38.08 -12.57 35.19
N TYR A 99 37.27 -13.57 35.54
CA TYR A 99 35.84 -13.50 35.86
C TYR A 99 35.57 -12.57 37.05
N VAL A 100 34.88 -11.45 36.80
CA VAL A 100 34.23 -10.64 37.84
C VAL A 100 32.72 -10.81 37.66
N THR A 101 32.10 -11.42 38.67
CA THR A 101 30.65 -11.59 38.76
C THR A 101 30.05 -10.28 39.22
N GLU A 102 29.39 -9.54 38.34
CA GLU A 102 28.55 -8.41 38.72
C GLU A 102 27.12 -8.69 38.24
N SER A 103 26.24 -8.87 39.22
CA SER A 103 24.82 -9.17 39.04
C SER A 103 24.11 -7.99 38.38
N ILE A 104 23.79 -8.14 37.10
CA ILE A 104 22.94 -7.21 36.36
C ILE A 104 21.49 -7.34 36.88
N PRO A 105 20.87 -6.27 37.41
CA PRO A 105 19.44 -6.29 37.69
C PRO A 105 18.67 -6.41 36.37
N ALA A 106 17.66 -7.29 36.35
CA ALA A 106 16.79 -7.51 35.20
C ALA A 106 16.32 -6.17 34.59
N PRO A 107 16.21 -6.07 33.24
CA PRO A 107 15.63 -4.89 32.63
C PRO A 107 14.17 -4.79 33.08
N THR A 108 13.90 -3.83 33.95
CA THR A 108 12.55 -3.42 34.32
C THR A 108 11.85 -3.07 33.03
N SER A 109 10.89 -3.92 32.65
CA SER A 109 9.94 -3.68 31.58
C SER A 109 9.30 -2.33 31.82
N SER A 110 9.82 -1.30 31.17
CA SER A 110 9.12 -0.04 30.98
C SER A 110 8.05 -0.31 29.94
N SER A 111 7.00 -1.02 30.36
CA SER A 111 5.70 -0.89 29.70
C SER A 111 5.35 0.58 29.83
N LYS A 112 5.62 1.34 28.77
CA LYS A 112 5.06 2.67 28.57
C LYS A 112 3.57 2.52 28.80
N GLU A 113 3.10 2.89 29.99
CA GLU A 113 1.67 2.96 30.27
C GLU A 113 1.12 3.90 29.21
N MET A 114 0.37 3.32 28.28
CA MET A 114 -0.50 4.05 27.38
C MET A 114 -1.55 4.69 28.29
N SER A 115 -1.22 5.87 28.82
CA SER A 115 -2.16 6.72 29.55
C SER A 115 -3.43 6.77 28.72
N GLY A 116 -4.53 6.31 29.32
CA GLY A 116 -5.73 5.79 28.65
C GLY A 116 -6.02 6.46 27.32
N SER A 117 -5.80 5.73 26.23
CA SER A 117 -6.10 6.19 24.89
C SER A 117 -7.58 6.54 24.82
N GLN A 118 -7.89 7.83 24.78
CA GLN A 118 -9.26 8.31 24.77
C GLN A 118 -9.96 7.83 23.49
N CYS A 119 -11.14 7.23 23.65
CA CYS A 119 -11.97 6.88 22.51
C CYS A 119 -12.37 8.16 21.75
N VAL A 120 -12.28 8.11 20.43
CA VAL A 120 -12.66 9.20 19.52
C VAL A 120 -13.73 8.71 18.54
N PRO A 121 -14.61 9.59 18.04
CA PRO A 121 -15.59 9.20 17.03
C PRO A 121 -14.92 8.69 15.75
N ARG A 122 -15.52 7.68 15.13
CA ARG A 122 -15.13 7.23 13.79
C ARG A 122 -15.57 8.26 12.74
N ASN A 123 -14.68 8.52 11.78
CA ASN A 123 -14.98 9.48 10.71
C ASN A 123 -14.50 9.05 9.30
N LEU A 124 -13.93 7.84 9.16
CA LEU A 124 -13.64 7.28 7.83
C LEU A 124 -14.94 6.83 7.13
N ALA A 125 -15.39 7.65 6.18
CA ALA A 125 -16.63 7.42 5.42
C ALA A 125 -16.68 6.05 4.73
N PHE A 126 -15.53 5.55 4.25
CA PHE A 126 -15.40 4.21 3.64
C PHE A 126 -15.85 3.09 4.59
N CYS A 127 -15.67 3.26 5.90
CA CYS A 127 -15.95 2.21 6.89
C CYS A 127 -17.36 2.29 7.50
N ASN A 128 -18.16 3.32 7.17
CA ASN A 128 -19.45 3.59 7.84
C ASN A 128 -20.43 2.41 7.80
N ASN A 129 -20.47 1.67 6.68
CA ASN A 129 -21.39 0.54 6.50
C ASN A 129 -20.76 -0.83 6.83
N THR A 130 -19.49 -0.85 7.25
CA THR A 130 -18.70 -2.07 7.42
C THR A 130 -18.50 -2.41 8.90
N LEU A 131 -18.49 -1.39 9.76
CA LEU A 131 -18.28 -1.51 11.21
C LEU A 131 -19.56 -1.17 11.98
N ASN A 132 -19.80 -1.88 13.07
CA ASN A 132 -21.03 -1.81 13.88
C ASN A 132 -20.87 -1.01 15.20
N TYR A 133 -19.75 -0.33 15.40
CA TYR A 133 -19.46 0.54 16.54
C TYR A 133 -19.15 1.96 16.08
N THR A 134 -19.20 2.95 16.97
CA THR A 134 -19.09 4.38 16.63
C THR A 134 -17.77 5.03 17.04
N GLU A 135 -17.01 4.38 17.91
CA GLU A 135 -15.79 4.94 18.49
C GLU A 135 -14.57 4.09 18.14
N THR A 136 -13.44 4.77 17.94
CA THR A 136 -12.13 4.20 17.62
C THR A 136 -11.07 4.80 18.52
N VAL A 137 -9.84 4.35 18.39
CA VAL A 137 -8.70 4.88 19.13
C VAL A 137 -7.48 5.06 18.21
N TYR A 138 -6.61 5.99 18.59
CA TYR A 138 -5.29 6.18 17.99
C TYR A 138 -4.17 6.00 19.04
N PRO A 139 -2.98 5.48 18.67
CA PRO A 139 -2.64 4.96 17.34
C PRO A 139 -3.51 3.76 16.97
N ASN A 140 -3.90 3.66 15.70
CA ASN A 140 -4.66 2.51 15.21
C ASN A 140 -3.74 1.27 15.06
N LEU A 141 -4.30 0.13 14.67
CA LEU A 141 -3.52 -1.11 14.47
C LEU A 141 -2.71 -1.11 13.17
N SER A 142 -2.71 0.00 12.43
CA SER A 142 -1.84 0.25 11.28
C SER A 142 -0.66 1.15 11.66
N GLY A 143 -0.63 1.65 12.89
CA GLY A 143 0.38 2.58 13.40
C GLY A 143 0.11 4.06 13.10
N ASP A 144 -1.01 4.40 12.44
CA ASP A 144 -1.37 5.79 12.18
C ASP A 144 -1.74 6.50 13.47
N LEU A 145 -1.32 7.76 13.59
CA LEU A 145 -1.54 8.57 14.80
C LEU A 145 -2.85 9.36 14.77
N SER A 146 -3.49 9.47 13.60
CA SER A 146 -4.74 10.18 13.41
C SER A 146 -5.46 9.71 12.15
N GLU A 147 -6.70 10.15 11.97
CA GLU A 147 -7.46 9.94 10.74
C GLU A 147 -6.72 10.49 9.52
N ASP A 148 -6.22 11.72 9.60
CA ASP A 148 -5.48 12.36 8.51
C ASP A 148 -4.24 11.55 8.10
N ASP A 149 -3.61 10.87 9.06
CA ASP A 149 -2.45 10.01 8.76
C ASP A 149 -2.85 8.77 7.98
N PHE A 150 -3.95 8.11 8.35
CA PHE A 150 -4.52 7.02 7.56
C PHE A 150 -4.95 7.49 6.16
N VAL A 151 -5.58 8.66 6.05
CA VAL A 151 -6.04 9.21 4.76
C VAL A 151 -4.87 9.45 3.80
N ARG A 152 -3.68 9.81 4.29
CA ARG A 152 -2.47 9.91 3.46
C ARG A 152 -2.00 8.54 2.94
N SER A 153 -2.13 7.50 3.76
CA SER A 153 -1.79 6.12 3.42
C SER A 153 -2.84 5.43 2.53
N TRP A 154 -4.05 5.98 2.44
CA TRP A 154 -5.19 5.41 1.71
C TRP A 154 -4.89 5.09 0.24
N ALA A 155 -4.14 5.95 -0.45
CA ALA A 155 -3.85 5.76 -1.87
C ALA A 155 -3.10 4.44 -2.17
N PHE A 156 -2.27 3.98 -1.25
CA PHE A 156 -1.55 2.71 -1.39
C PHE A 156 -2.45 1.51 -1.07
N LEU A 157 -3.22 1.62 0.02
CA LEU A 157 -4.15 0.57 0.46
C LEU A 157 -5.29 0.33 -0.53
N GLN A 158 -5.68 1.37 -1.27
CA GLN A 158 -6.73 1.29 -2.25
C GLN A 158 -6.47 0.21 -3.32
N THR A 159 -5.22 0.04 -3.76
CA THR A 159 -4.85 -1.03 -4.71
C THR A 159 -5.16 -2.42 -4.16
N VAL A 160 -4.92 -2.65 -2.87
CA VAL A 160 -5.20 -3.93 -2.22
C VAL A 160 -6.72 -4.12 -2.06
N ILE A 161 -7.43 -3.08 -1.65
CA ILE A 161 -8.89 -3.12 -1.48
C ILE A 161 -9.61 -3.38 -2.81
N ASP A 162 -9.26 -2.62 -3.85
CA ASP A 162 -9.89 -2.70 -5.18
C ASP A 162 -9.53 -3.99 -5.93
N SER A 163 -8.54 -4.76 -5.46
CA SER A 163 -8.23 -6.09 -5.99
C SER A 163 -9.29 -7.14 -5.61
N TYR A 164 -10.07 -6.89 -4.55
CA TYR A 164 -11.02 -7.85 -3.99
C TYR A 164 -10.44 -9.25 -3.73
N CYS A 165 -9.14 -9.31 -3.41
CA CYS A 165 -8.38 -10.54 -3.15
C CYS A 165 -9.00 -11.43 -2.06
N HIS A 166 -9.70 -10.85 -1.08
CA HIS A 166 -10.40 -11.57 -0.02
C HIS A 166 -11.81 -10.99 0.20
N PRO A 167 -12.85 -11.81 0.46
CA PRO A 167 -14.22 -11.32 0.67
C PRO A 167 -14.38 -10.37 1.86
N LEU A 168 -13.46 -10.40 2.82
CA LEU A 168 -13.45 -9.54 4.00
C LEU A 168 -12.38 -8.44 3.96
N ILE A 169 -11.79 -8.13 2.79
CA ILE A 169 -10.70 -7.16 2.71
C ILE A 169 -11.10 -5.76 3.21
N GLU A 170 -12.28 -5.27 2.81
CA GLU A 170 -12.78 -3.96 3.26
C GLU A 170 -12.99 -3.94 4.78
N GLN A 171 -13.55 -5.02 5.33
CA GLN A 171 -13.79 -5.16 6.75
C GLN A 171 -12.49 -5.26 7.55
N PHE A 172 -11.51 -6.03 7.05
CA PHE A 172 -10.20 -6.15 7.66
C PHE A 172 -9.48 -4.81 7.72
N VAL A 173 -9.40 -4.08 6.60
CA VAL A 173 -8.77 -2.74 6.56
C VAL A 173 -9.48 -1.80 7.52
N CYS A 174 -10.81 -1.79 7.52
CA CYS A 174 -11.57 -0.93 8.43
C CYS A 174 -11.32 -1.27 9.92
N GLN A 175 -11.23 -2.55 10.28
CA GLN A 175 -10.95 -2.94 11.67
C GLN A 175 -9.52 -2.65 12.10
N ALA A 176 -8.55 -2.69 11.19
CA ALA A 176 -7.18 -2.29 11.49
C ALA A 176 -7.04 -0.75 11.57
N ALA A 177 -7.74 -0.02 10.69
CA ALA A 177 -7.68 1.43 10.59
C ALA A 177 -8.51 2.15 11.67
N GLN A 178 -9.64 1.57 12.07
CA GLN A 178 -10.55 2.08 13.10
C GLN A 178 -10.93 0.98 14.08
N PRO A 179 -10.02 0.45 14.90
CA PRO A 179 -10.36 -0.64 15.82
C PRO A 179 -11.36 -0.18 16.89
N GLU A 180 -12.22 -1.09 17.37
CA GLU A 180 -13.24 -0.76 18.38
C GLU A 180 -12.57 -0.34 19.69
N CYS A 181 -12.90 0.86 20.16
CA CYS A 181 -12.41 1.37 21.42
C CYS A 181 -13.28 0.87 22.58
N ARG A 182 -12.64 0.27 23.59
CA ARG A 182 -13.28 -0.09 24.86
C ARG A 182 -12.52 0.58 25.99
N PRO A 183 -13.11 1.57 26.70
CA PRO A 183 -12.40 2.40 27.69
C PRO A 183 -11.69 1.62 28.82
N ASN A 184 -12.16 0.40 29.12
CA ASN A 184 -11.63 -0.43 30.21
C ASN A 184 -10.61 -1.47 29.72
N ASP A 185 -10.45 -1.63 28.40
CA ASP A 185 -9.55 -2.62 27.83
C ASP A 185 -8.20 -1.98 27.50
N LYS A 186 -7.11 -2.72 27.73
CA LYS A 186 -5.74 -2.24 27.49
C LYS A 186 -5.40 -2.11 26.00
N MET A 187 -6.11 -2.84 25.15
CA MET A 187 -5.90 -2.90 23.71
C MET A 187 -7.25 -2.74 23.01
N PRO A 188 -7.30 -2.02 21.88
CA PRO A 188 -8.52 -1.92 21.10
C PRO A 188 -8.79 -3.23 20.34
N ILE A 189 -10.03 -3.40 19.93
CA ILE A 189 -10.49 -4.64 19.31
C ILE A 189 -10.43 -4.53 17.80
N GLY A 190 -9.53 -5.32 17.23
CA GLY A 190 -9.27 -5.39 15.80
C GLY A 190 -9.62 -6.74 15.18
N PRO A 191 -9.07 -7.04 13.99
CA PRO A 191 -9.23 -8.35 13.39
C PRO A 191 -8.49 -9.41 14.20
N CYS A 192 -9.00 -10.64 14.21
CA CYS A 192 -8.27 -11.77 14.78
C CYS A 192 -7.08 -12.15 13.89
N ARG A 193 -6.03 -12.72 14.50
CA ARG A 193 -4.85 -13.20 13.79
C ARG A 193 -5.17 -14.15 12.65
N GLN A 194 -6.13 -15.05 12.84
CA GLN A 194 -6.55 -15.98 11.80
C GLN A 194 -7.14 -15.27 10.57
N LEU A 195 -7.98 -14.25 10.78
CA LEU A 195 -8.52 -13.43 9.70
C LEU A 195 -7.39 -12.67 8.99
N CYS A 196 -6.43 -12.11 9.74
CA CYS A 196 -5.26 -11.46 9.14
C CYS A 196 -4.48 -12.43 8.25
N LEU A 197 -4.19 -13.64 8.72
CA LEU A 197 -3.44 -14.64 7.95
C LEU A 197 -4.16 -15.02 6.65
N GLU A 198 -5.49 -15.18 6.71
CA GLU A 198 -6.33 -15.46 5.54
C GLU A 198 -6.27 -14.32 4.52
N VAL A 199 -6.44 -13.08 4.99
CA VAL A 199 -6.39 -11.87 4.14
C VAL A 199 -5.00 -11.67 3.55
N ALA A 200 -3.95 -11.70 4.39
CA ALA A 200 -2.57 -11.49 3.96
C ALA A 200 -2.16 -12.52 2.90
N LYS A 201 -2.53 -13.79 3.09
CA LYS A 201 -2.27 -14.84 2.10
C LYS A 201 -3.01 -14.61 0.78
N ALA A 202 -4.28 -14.25 0.84
CA ALA A 202 -5.09 -14.05 -0.36
C ALA A 202 -4.66 -12.79 -1.14
N CYS A 203 -4.18 -11.77 -0.43
CA CYS A 203 -3.83 -10.47 -0.96
C CYS A 203 -2.33 -10.28 -1.20
N ASP A 204 -1.49 -11.30 -0.93
CA ASP A 204 -0.03 -11.25 -1.02
C ASP A 204 0.47 -10.53 -2.29
N PRO A 205 0.01 -10.86 -3.52
CA PRO A 205 0.49 -10.20 -4.75
C PRO A 205 0.30 -8.68 -4.77
N HIS A 206 -0.70 -8.17 -4.05
CA HIS A 206 -1.02 -6.74 -3.97
C HIS A 206 -0.30 -6.05 -2.81
N ILE A 207 -0.02 -6.76 -1.71
CA ILE A 207 0.70 -6.24 -0.54
C ILE A 207 2.17 -5.91 -0.90
N TRP A 208 2.79 -6.63 -1.83
CA TRP A 208 4.14 -6.29 -2.31
C TRP A 208 4.24 -4.92 -2.98
N SER A 209 3.11 -4.35 -3.43
CA SER A 209 3.06 -3.08 -4.16
C SER A 209 2.86 -1.83 -3.28
N ILE A 210 2.62 -2.00 -1.97
CA ILE A 210 2.41 -0.88 -1.03
C ILE A 210 3.68 -0.57 -0.23
N LEU A 211 3.75 0.61 0.40
CA LEU A 211 4.94 0.97 1.19
C LEU A 211 4.99 0.16 2.50
N GLU A 212 6.18 0.11 3.08
CA GLU A 212 6.46 -0.68 4.29
C GLU A 212 5.63 -0.24 5.50
N LYS A 213 5.34 1.07 5.63
CA LYS A 213 4.45 1.60 6.68
C LYS A 213 3.08 0.94 6.59
N GLU A 214 2.48 0.90 5.41
CA GLU A 214 1.13 0.37 5.19
C GLU A 214 1.08 -1.16 5.30
N LYS A 215 2.21 -1.86 5.12
CA LYS A 215 2.29 -3.31 5.39
C LYS A 215 2.11 -3.64 6.87
N MET A 216 2.23 -2.67 7.78
CA MET A 216 2.10 -2.91 9.21
C MET A 216 0.76 -3.54 9.58
N MET A 217 -0.35 -3.17 8.93
CA MET A 217 -1.65 -3.83 9.19
C MET A 217 -1.68 -5.30 8.76
N PHE A 218 -0.77 -5.75 7.90
CA PHE A 218 -0.67 -7.16 7.49
C PHE A 218 0.33 -7.95 8.35
N ASN A 219 0.96 -7.34 9.35
CA ASN A 219 1.73 -8.05 10.34
C ASN A 219 0.79 -8.75 11.33
N CYS A 220 0.50 -10.03 11.08
CA CYS A 220 -0.50 -10.77 11.84
C CYS A 220 -0.10 -11.08 13.29
N GLU A 221 1.18 -10.93 13.66
CA GLU A 221 1.64 -11.17 15.04
C GLU A 221 1.08 -10.15 16.04
N GLN A 222 0.65 -8.97 15.59
CA GLN A 222 0.08 -7.97 16.49
C GLN A 222 -1.35 -8.27 16.93
N TYR A 223 -2.07 -9.15 16.21
CA TYR A 223 -3.48 -9.43 16.45
C TYR A 223 -3.69 -10.57 17.44
N ALA A 224 -4.79 -10.50 18.19
CA ALA A 224 -5.19 -11.52 19.14
C ALA A 224 -5.61 -12.83 18.44
N MET A 225 -5.48 -13.94 19.16
CA MET A 225 -5.89 -15.26 18.70
C MET A 225 -7.41 -15.44 18.82
N VAL A 226 -7.98 -16.38 18.05
CA VAL A 226 -9.45 -16.58 17.96
C VAL A 226 -10.05 -17.16 19.24
N ASP A 227 -9.28 -17.87 20.05
CA ASP A 227 -9.70 -18.40 21.36
C ASP A 227 -10.09 -17.29 22.33
N ASP A 228 -9.62 -16.07 22.11
CA ASP A 228 -10.03 -14.87 22.83
C ASP A 228 -11.13 -14.09 22.08
N LEU A 229 -12.26 -14.74 21.80
CA LEU A 229 -13.32 -14.21 20.93
C LEU A 229 -13.92 -12.86 21.39
N ASN A 230 -13.73 -12.47 22.66
CA ASN A 230 -14.13 -11.16 23.18
C ASN A 230 -13.11 -10.04 22.88
N LEU A 231 -11.94 -10.38 22.33
CA LEU A 231 -10.79 -9.51 22.12
C LEU A 231 -10.51 -9.24 20.63
N CYS A 232 -11.16 -9.93 19.69
CA CYS A 232 -10.98 -9.69 18.25
C CYS A 232 -12.18 -10.13 17.39
N PHE A 233 -12.23 -9.61 16.16
CA PHE A 233 -13.23 -9.98 15.16
C PHE A 233 -12.76 -11.11 14.25
N SER A 234 -13.58 -12.15 14.06
CA SER A 234 -13.26 -13.32 13.24
C SER A 234 -14.12 -13.45 11.99
N SER A 235 -13.60 -14.14 10.97
CA SER A 235 -14.32 -14.47 9.73
C SER A 235 -15.47 -15.48 9.92
N MET A 236 -15.52 -16.18 11.06
CA MET A 236 -16.52 -17.22 11.31
C MET A 236 -17.73 -16.67 12.08
N PRO A 237 -18.97 -16.95 11.62
CA PRO A 237 -20.13 -16.71 12.46
C PRO A 237 -20.00 -17.59 13.71
N ILE A 238 -20.23 -16.97 14.87
CA ILE A 238 -20.30 -17.65 16.17
C ILE A 238 -21.51 -18.59 16.13
N THR A 239 -21.35 -19.79 15.58
CA THR A 239 -22.36 -20.83 15.64
C THR A 239 -22.03 -21.75 16.82
N PRO A 240 -23.05 -22.26 17.55
CA PRO A 240 -22.83 -23.22 18.64
C PRO A 240 -22.00 -24.45 18.20
N SER A 241 -22.01 -24.79 16.91
CA SER A 241 -21.21 -25.85 16.29
C SER A 241 -19.69 -25.66 16.44
N TYR A 242 -19.19 -24.41 16.43
CA TYR A 242 -17.74 -24.13 16.49
C TYR A 242 -17.17 -24.25 17.91
N VAL A 243 -17.94 -23.82 18.92
CA VAL A 243 -17.54 -23.92 20.34
C VAL A 243 -17.40 -25.39 20.78
N ASN A 244 -18.29 -26.26 20.30
CA ASN A 244 -18.31 -27.68 20.64
C ASN A 244 -17.28 -28.52 19.87
N ALA A 245 -16.64 -27.99 18.83
CA ALA A 245 -15.60 -28.70 18.09
C ALA A 245 -14.23 -28.67 18.79
N LYS A 246 -14.11 -27.99 19.93
CA LYS A 246 -12.86 -27.80 20.67
C LYS A 246 -12.99 -28.08 22.18
N MET A 247 -14.08 -28.73 22.62
CA MET A 247 -14.22 -29.33 23.95
C MET A 247 -14.03 -30.84 23.88
#